data_AF-A0A8S9MBQ9-F1
#
_entry.id   AF-A0A8S9MBQ9-F1
#
_cell.length_a   1.000
_cell.length_b   1.000
_cell.length_c   1.000
_cell.angle_alpha   90.00
_cell.angle_beta   90.00
_cell.angle_gamma   90.00
#
_symmetry.space_group_name_H-M   'P 1'
#
loop_
_entity.id
_entity.type
_entity.pdbx_description
1 polymer ?
#
loop_
_entity_poly.entity_id
_entity_poly.type
_entity_poly.pdbx_seq_one_letter_code
_entity_poly.pdbx_strand_id
1 'polypeptide(L)' 'MLVCSALQVRNAGQVQSQLDRIIVSCTSEDRREKLSRYRDKKSRRNFGRKIKYACRKTLADSQPRIRGRFAKTEEMQK' A
#
# COMPACT_ATOMS: atom_id res chain seq x y z
N MET A 1 -48.97 -39.53 -20.49
CA MET A 1 -47.89 -40.32 -21.10
C MET A 1 -47.03 -39.44 -22.00
N LEU A 2 -46.19 -38.56 -21.44
CA LEU A 2 -45.02 -37.99 -22.12
C LEU A 2 -44.11 -37.43 -21.02
N VAL A 3 -43.07 -38.20 -20.72
CA VAL A 3 -42.09 -37.94 -19.66
C VAL A 3 -41.15 -36.82 -20.10
N CYS A 4 -41.10 -35.71 -19.36
CA CYS A 4 -40.01 -34.74 -19.47
C CYS A 4 -38.76 -35.39 -18.85
N SER A 5 -37.92 -35.98 -19.70
CA SER A 5 -36.59 -36.45 -19.31
C SER A 5 -35.72 -35.25 -18.94
N ALA A 6 -35.50 -35.04 -17.63
CA ALA A 6 -34.47 -34.13 -17.15
C ALA A 6 -33.11 -34.67 -17.61
N LEU A 7 -32.48 -33.98 -18.57
CA LEU A 7 -31.09 -34.22 -18.94
C LEU A 7 -30.21 -33.90 -17.72
N GLN A 8 -29.54 -34.94 -17.24
CA GLN A 8 -28.43 -34.91 -16.31
C GLN A 8 -27.40 -33.84 -16.71
N VAL A 9 -27.36 -32.71 -16.00
CA VAL A 9 -26.21 -31.79 -16.06
C VAL A 9 -25.04 -32.51 -15.37
N ARG A 10 -24.15 -33.06 -16.19
CA ARG A 10 -22.93 -33.71 -15.73
C ARG A 10 -22.00 -32.63 -15.16
N ASN A 11 -21.75 -32.68 -13.84
CA ASN A 11 -20.54 -32.13 -13.26
C ASN A 11 -19.34 -32.86 -13.88
N ALA A 12 -18.53 -32.16 -14.67
CA ALA A 12 -17.33 -32.72 -15.27
C ALA A 12 -16.13 -31.81 -15.01
N GLY A 13 -15.30 -32.25 -14.06
CA GLY A 13 -13.84 -32.16 -14.17
C GLY A 13 -13.22 -30.76 -14.07
N GLN A 14 -12.99 -30.32 -12.83
CA GLN A 14 -11.99 -29.31 -12.52
C GLN A 14 -10.58 -29.89 -12.80
N VAL A 15 -10.11 -29.80 -14.05
CA VAL A 15 -8.69 -30.04 -14.37
C VAL A 15 -7.93 -28.75 -14.07
N GLN A 16 -7.55 -28.56 -12.80
CA GLN A 16 -6.56 -27.54 -12.45
C GLN A 16 -5.22 -27.98 -13.02
N SER A 17 -4.64 -27.18 -13.92
CA SER A 17 -3.33 -27.49 -14.49
C SER A 17 -2.29 -27.56 -13.36
N GLN A 18 -1.27 -28.40 -13.52
CA GLN A 18 -0.17 -28.48 -12.54
C GLN A 18 0.52 -27.12 -12.36
N LEU A 19 0.55 -26.28 -13.41
CA LEU A 19 1.07 -24.92 -13.34
C LEU A 19 0.20 -24.03 -12.44
N ASP A 20 -1.13 -24.15 -12.50
CA ASP A 20 -2.03 -23.41 -11.60
C ASP A 20 -1.81 -23.79 -10.14
N ARG A 21 -1.48 -25.05 -9.83
CA ARG A 21 -1.19 -25.48 -8.45
C ARG A 21 0.14 -24.95 -7.91
N ILE A 22 1.18 -24.89 -8.76
CA ILE A 22 2.48 -24.32 -8.41
C ILE A 22 2.37 -22.80 -8.27
N ILE A 23 1.63 -22.13 -9.16
CA ILE A 23 1.36 -20.69 -9.06
C ILE A 23 0.54 -20.39 -7.81
N VAL A 24 -0.52 -21.14 -7.51
CA VAL A 24 -1.34 -20.91 -6.29
C VAL A 24 -0.55 -21.16 -5.01
N SER A 25 0.31 -22.18 -4.94
CA SER A 25 1.13 -22.45 -3.75
C SER A 25 2.24 -21.41 -3.56
N CYS A 26 3.02 -21.11 -4.60
CA CYS A 26 4.10 -20.11 -4.56
C CYS A 26 3.53 -18.69 -4.32
N THR A 27 2.40 -18.35 -4.95
CA THR A 27 1.69 -17.09 -4.65
C THR A 27 1.08 -17.05 -3.26
N SER A 28 0.71 -18.19 -2.66
CA SER A 28 0.13 -18.21 -1.31
C SER A 28 1.17 -17.86 -0.23
N GLU A 29 2.38 -18.38 -0.34
CA GLU A 29 3.47 -18.08 0.60
C GLU A 29 4.01 -16.67 0.38
N ASP A 30 4.28 -16.28 -0.87
CA ASP A 30 4.68 -14.91 -1.23
C ASP A 30 3.63 -13.88 -0.78
N ARG A 31 2.34 -14.20 -0.93
CA ARG A 31 1.25 -13.34 -0.48
C ARG A 31 1.22 -13.24 1.04
N ARG A 32 1.40 -14.36 1.77
CA ARG A 32 1.48 -14.35 3.23
C ARG A 32 2.64 -13.49 3.70
N GLU A 33 3.81 -13.60 3.08
CA GLU A 33 4.99 -12.80 3.41
C GLU A 33 4.75 -11.31 3.14
N LYS A 34 4.22 -10.95 1.97
CA LYS A 34 3.87 -9.55 1.61
C LYS A 34 2.83 -8.97 2.57
N LEU A 35 1.80 -9.74 2.94
CA LEU A 35 0.77 -9.32 3.89
C LEU A 35 1.34 -9.16 5.30
N SER A 36 2.22 -10.05 5.74
CA SER A 36 2.93 -9.94 7.02
C SER A 36 3.74 -8.64 7.08
N ARG A 37 4.60 -8.42 6.08
CA ARG A 37 5.39 -7.19 5.91
C ARG A 37 4.52 -5.93 5.90
N TYR A 38 3.36 -5.99 5.25
CA TYR A 38 2.39 -4.89 5.24
C TYR A 38 1.81 -4.63 6.63
N ARG A 39 1.35 -5.66 7.35
CA ARG A 39 0.78 -5.56 8.70
C ARG A 39 1.79 -4.99 9.69
N ASP A 40 3.02 -5.48 9.68
CA ASP A 40 4.12 -5.00 10.52
C ASP A 40 4.53 -3.56 10.19
N LYS A 41 4.48 -3.19 8.91
CA LYS A 41 4.72 -1.80 8.49
C LYS A 41 3.55 -0.91 8.92
N LYS A 42 2.31 -1.41 8.90
CA LYS A 42 1.11 -0.68 9.30
C LYS A 42 1.10 -0.39 10.81
N SER A 43 1.47 -1.37 11.65
CA SER A 43 1.57 -1.18 13.11
C SER A 43 2.68 -0.20 13.50
N ARG A 44 3.78 -0.16 12.74
CA ARG A 44 4.94 0.72 13.01
C ARG A 44 4.91 2.05 12.25
N ARG A 45 3.75 2.49 11.76
CA ARG A 45 3.63 3.82 11.12
C ARG A 45 3.86 4.91 12.16
N ASN A 46 4.61 5.94 11.77
CA ASN A 46 4.79 7.13 12.59
C ASN A 46 3.74 8.17 12.20
N PHE A 47 2.75 8.38 13.07
CA PHE A 47 1.72 9.42 12.88
C PHE A 47 2.13 10.77 13.47
N GLY A 48 3.07 10.76 14.42
CA GLY A 48 3.67 11.98 14.96
C GLY A 48 4.55 12.69 13.94
N ARG A 49 4.76 13.99 14.14
CA ARG A 49 5.67 14.79 13.31
C ARG A 49 7.12 14.36 13.58
N LYS A 50 7.80 13.82 12.56
CA LYS A 50 9.22 13.44 12.63
C LYS A 50 10.09 14.41 11.83
N ILE A 51 11.07 15.02 12.47
CA ILE A 51 12.09 15.83 11.81
C ILE A 51 13.23 14.89 11.40
N LYS A 52 13.36 14.60 10.11
CA LYS A 52 14.41 13.71 9.59
C LYS A 52 15.76 14.42 9.46
N TYR A 53 15.74 15.69 9.05
CA TYR A 53 16.95 16.48 8.80
C TYR A 53 17.00 17.68 9.73
N ALA A 54 17.75 17.55 10.82
CA ALA A 54 17.87 18.59 11.85
C ALA A 54 18.43 19.90 11.26
N CYS A 55 19.48 19.81 10.44
CA CYS A 55 20.09 20.98 9.80
C CYS A 55 19.10 21.78 8.93
N ARG A 56 18.21 21.11 8.18
CA ARG A 56 17.19 21.80 7.37
C ARG A 56 16.13 22.47 8.24
N LYS A 57 15.82 21.88 9.40
CA LYS A 57 14.88 22.47 10.36
C LYS A 57 15.46 23.74 10.99
N THR A 58 16.69 23.69 11.47
CA THR A 58 17.36 24.86 12.07
C THR A 58 17.49 26.01 11.07
N LEU A 59 17.86 25.71 9.82
CA LEU A 59 17.88 26.71 8.76
C LEU A 59 16.49 27.31 8.52
N ALA A 60 15.43 26.50 8.44
CA ALA A 60 14.07 27.00 8.23
C ALA A 60 13.49 27.79 9.42
N ASP A 61 14.01 27.56 10.62
CA ASP A 61 13.60 28.26 11.85
C ASP A 61 14.30 29.63 11.97
N SER A 62 15.54 29.76 11.46
CA SER A 62 16.27 31.04 11.47
C SER A 62 15.90 31.98 10.32
N GLN A 63 15.27 31.47 9.25
CA GLN A 63 14.82 32.31 8.13
C GLN A 63 13.70 33.30 8.56
N PRO A 64 13.74 34.55 8.09
CA PRO A 64 12.73 35.57 8.39
C PRO A 64 11.37 35.21 7.78
N ARG A 65 10.29 35.46 8.54
CA ARG A 65 8.92 35.15 8.10
C ARG A 65 7.99 36.33 8.21
N ILE A 66 7.14 36.52 7.20
CA ILE A 66 6.02 37.48 7.20
C ILE A 66 4.74 36.68 6.99
N ARG A 67 3.81 36.75 7.97
CA ARG A 67 2.53 36.01 7.94
C ARG A 67 2.68 34.50 7.69
N GLY A 68 3.73 33.88 8.24
CA GLY A 68 4.02 32.44 8.14
C GLY A 68 4.77 32.01 6.86
N ARG A 69 4.95 32.92 5.88
CA ARG A 69 5.74 32.70 4.66
C ARG A 69 7.16 33.18 4.88
N PHE A 70 8.14 32.61 4.18
CA PHE A 70 9.49 33.19 4.17
C PHE A 70 9.46 34.54 3.47
N ALA A 71 10.11 35.53 4.08
CA ALA A 71 10.20 36.87 3.52
C ALA A 71 11.16 36.88 2.32
N LYS A 72 10.83 37.67 1.30
CA LYS A 72 11.79 38.01 0.24
C LYS A 72 12.63 39.21 0.67
N THR A 73 13.83 39.33 0.11
CA THR A 73 14.77 40.42 0.44
C THR A 73 14.11 41.81 0.35
N GLU A 74 13.27 42.04 -0.68
CA GLU A 74 12.54 43.30 -0.87
C GLU A 74 11.46 43.57 0.19
N GLU A 75 10.89 42.52 0.79
CA GLU A 75 9.85 42.64 1.82
C GLU A 75 10.45 42.85 3.22
N MET A 76 11.74 42.60 3.40
CA MET A 76 12.46 42.82 4.65
C MET A 76 13.00 44.24 4.83
N GLN A 77 13.15 44.98 3.73
CA GLN A 77 13.74 46.32 3.70
C GLN A 77 12.69 47.45 3.80
N LYS A 78 11.42 47.09 3.98
CA LYS A 78 10.33 48.01 4.31
C LYS A 78 9.98 47.91 5.80
#